data_AF-A0AAV3HIA3-F1
#
_entry.id   AF-A0AAV3HIA3-F1
#
_cell.length_a   1.000
_cell.length_b   1.000
_cell.length_c   1.000
_cell.angle_alpha   90.00
_cell.angle_beta   90.00
_cell.angle_gamma   90.00
#
_symmetry.space_group_name_H-M   'P 1'
#
loop_
_entity.id
_entity.type
_entity.pdbx_description
1 polymer ?
#
loop_
_entity_poly.entity_id
_entity_poly.type
_entity_poly.pdbx_seq_one_letter_code
_entity_poly.pdbx_strand_id
1 'polypeptide(L)'
;MKKLIITVLFTLLAAPAALAADRYISDDLFTFMHSGPNNTYRIMGSVNAGSKVQLLQTNKDTGYTQIRDARGRTGWVQSKFVTNQESMAIRLPRVEKELKEVKEQLANARQNSDTEKAGLVTSLETRNQQISDLEKKYSEISDQLTSVETENRELRAKLDTQKDDMLLKYFTYGGGVAGLGLLFGLVLPHLIPRRKKSPAGWA
;
A
#
# COMPACT_ATOMS: atom_id res chain seq x y z
N MET A 1 -27.68 -23.96 -66.34
CA MET A 1 -26.36 -23.72 -65.70
C MET A 1 -26.43 -23.31 -64.23
N LYS A 2 -27.38 -22.45 -63.80
CA LYS A 2 -27.53 -22.07 -62.37
C LYS A 2 -27.88 -23.23 -61.42
N LYS A 3 -28.65 -24.23 -61.88
CA LYS A 3 -29.03 -25.41 -61.06
C LYS A 3 -27.87 -26.39 -60.80
N LEU A 4 -26.83 -26.40 -61.66
CA LEU A 4 -25.64 -27.25 -61.50
C LEU A 4 -24.62 -26.67 -60.52
N ILE A 5 -24.60 -25.34 -60.36
CA ILE A 5 -23.69 -24.66 -59.43
C ILE A 5 -24.19 -24.83 -57.98
N ILE A 6 -25.50 -24.83 -57.76
CA ILE A 6 -26.11 -25.00 -56.43
C ILE A 6 -25.94 -26.43 -55.90
N THR A 7 -25.99 -27.45 -56.78
CA THR A 7 -25.76 -28.86 -56.38
C THR A 7 -24.29 -29.15 -56.05
N VAL A 8 -23.33 -28.46 -56.68
CA VAL A 8 -21.89 -28.55 -56.35
C VAL A 8 -21.57 -27.84 -55.04
N LEU A 9 -22.24 -26.71 -54.75
CA LEU A 9 -22.02 -26.00 -53.49
C LEU A 9 -22.63 -26.72 -52.27
N PHE A 10 -23.74 -27.45 -52.47
CA PHE A 10 -24.38 -28.22 -51.40
C PHE A 10 -23.63 -29.52 -51.06
N THR A 11 -22.90 -30.10 -52.02
CA THR A 11 -22.09 -31.32 -51.79
C THR A 11 -20.79 -31.04 -51.04
N LEU A 12 -20.26 -29.81 -51.09
CA LEU A 12 -19.05 -29.44 -50.37
C LEU A 12 -19.28 -29.22 -48.86
N LEU A 13 -20.52 -28.94 -48.44
CA LEU A 13 -20.88 -28.71 -47.04
C LEU A 13 -21.28 -29.99 -46.27
N ALA A 14 -21.43 -31.11 -46.99
CA ALA A 14 -21.83 -32.40 -46.43
C ALA A 14 -20.62 -33.33 -46.16
N ALA A 15 -19.40 -32.80 -46.05
CA ALA A 15 -18.26 -33.58 -45.59
C ALA A 15 -18.35 -33.75 -44.06
N PRO A 16 -18.56 -34.98 -43.52
CA PRO A 16 -18.46 -35.20 -42.09
C PRO A 16 -17.00 -34.95 -41.68
N ALA A 17 -16.76 -33.87 -40.93
CA ALA A 17 -15.52 -33.69 -40.21
C ALA A 17 -15.43 -34.82 -39.18
N ALA A 18 -14.67 -35.87 -39.49
CA ALA A 18 -14.35 -36.91 -38.53
C ALA A 18 -13.57 -36.26 -37.37
N LEU A 19 -14.25 -35.99 -36.25
CA LEU A 19 -13.65 -35.49 -35.03
C LEU A 19 -12.78 -36.60 -34.42
N ALA A 20 -11.52 -36.65 -34.84
CA ALA A 20 -10.52 -37.51 -34.22
C ALA A 20 -10.25 -36.99 -32.80
N ALA A 21 -10.66 -37.75 -31.78
CA ALA A 21 -10.42 -37.39 -30.39
C ALA A 21 -9.05 -37.93 -29.95
N ASP A 22 -8.19 -37.06 -29.43
CA ASP A 22 -6.94 -37.46 -28.82
C ASP A 22 -7.19 -38.23 -27.52
N ARG A 23 -6.53 -39.38 -27.38
CA ARG A 23 -6.57 -40.27 -26.21
C ARG A 23 -5.15 -40.71 -25.86
N TYR A 24 -5.01 -41.33 -24.69
CA TYR A 24 -3.74 -41.84 -24.19
C TYR A 24 -3.91 -43.30 -23.81
N ILE A 25 -2.80 -44.05 -23.87
CA ILE A 25 -2.77 -45.41 -23.34
C ILE A 25 -2.45 -45.37 -21.85
N SER A 26 -3.17 -46.15 -21.05
CA SER A 26 -2.95 -46.28 -19.60
C SER A 26 -1.51 -46.64 -19.26
N ASP A 27 -1.05 -46.23 -18.08
CA ASP A 27 0.35 -46.34 -17.65
C ASP A 27 0.76 -47.75 -17.17
N ASP A 28 -0.17 -48.72 -17.17
CA ASP A 28 0.01 -49.99 -16.44
C ASP A 28 0.76 -51.12 -17.17
N LEU A 29 1.03 -51.02 -18.49
CA LEU A 29 1.94 -51.88 -19.32
C LEU A 29 1.61 -51.63 -20.81
N PHE A 30 2.52 -51.99 -21.73
CA PHE A 30 2.22 -51.93 -23.18
C PHE A 30 0.99 -52.79 -23.53
N THR A 31 0.15 -52.31 -24.46
CA THR A 31 -0.99 -53.07 -24.98
C THR A 31 -0.67 -53.62 -26.36
N PHE A 32 -1.16 -54.83 -26.65
CA PHE A 32 -1.13 -55.35 -28.00
C PHE A 32 -2.20 -54.69 -28.87
N MET A 33 -1.84 -54.43 -30.12
CA MET A 33 -2.71 -53.88 -31.15
C MET A 33 -3.05 -54.99 -32.13
N HIS A 34 -4.34 -55.24 -32.34
CA HIS A 34 -4.88 -56.29 -33.20
C HIS A 34 -5.39 -55.72 -34.52
N SER A 35 -5.42 -56.54 -35.57
CA SER A 35 -5.96 -56.14 -36.88
C SER A 35 -7.48 -56.00 -36.93
N GLY A 36 -8.21 -56.53 -35.93
CA GLY A 36 -9.66 -56.44 -35.82
C GLY A 36 -10.14 -56.34 -34.36
N PRO A 37 -11.45 -56.12 -34.14
CA PRO A 37 -12.02 -55.71 -32.87
C PRO A 37 -12.18 -56.86 -31.85
N ASN A 38 -11.29 -57.85 -31.81
CA ASN A 38 -11.28 -58.91 -30.80
C ASN A 38 -9.86 -59.53 -30.66
N ASN A 39 -9.71 -60.48 -29.72
CA ASN A 39 -8.44 -61.17 -29.45
C ASN A 39 -8.07 -62.32 -30.42
N THR A 40 -8.97 -62.72 -31.33
CA THR A 40 -8.71 -63.76 -32.34
C THR A 40 -8.05 -63.19 -33.60
N TYR A 41 -8.05 -61.86 -33.78
CA TYR A 41 -7.32 -61.20 -34.86
C TYR A 41 -5.80 -61.15 -34.60
N ARG A 42 -5.03 -61.20 -35.69
CA ARG A 42 -3.57 -61.14 -35.68
C ARG A 42 -3.06 -59.89 -34.95
N ILE A 43 -2.07 -60.07 -34.07
CA ILE A 43 -1.35 -58.98 -33.43
C ILE A 43 -0.47 -58.28 -34.47
N MET A 44 -0.70 -56.98 -34.66
CA MET A 44 0.06 -56.11 -35.57
C MET A 44 1.26 -55.44 -34.88
N GLY A 45 1.29 -55.46 -33.54
CA GLY A 45 2.39 -54.96 -32.74
C GLY A 45 1.93 -54.56 -31.33
N SER A 46 2.80 -53.89 -30.60
CA SER A 46 2.48 -53.27 -29.32
C SER A 46 2.43 -51.75 -29.43
N VAL A 47 1.75 -51.13 -28.46
CA VAL A 47 1.77 -49.69 -28.23
C VAL A 47 2.15 -49.45 -26.78
N ASN A 48 3.11 -48.54 -26.57
CA ASN A 48 3.67 -48.26 -25.25
C ASN A 48 2.66 -47.56 -24.36
N ALA A 49 2.72 -47.86 -23.06
CA ALA A 49 2.01 -47.14 -22.02
C ALA A 49 2.30 -45.63 -22.10
N GLY A 50 1.27 -44.81 -21.84
CA GLY A 50 1.37 -43.35 -21.87
C GLY A 50 1.43 -42.70 -23.25
N SER A 51 1.46 -43.49 -24.33
CA SER A 51 1.52 -42.94 -25.70
C SER A 51 0.24 -42.20 -26.06
N LYS A 52 0.39 -41.06 -26.75
CA LYS A 52 -0.73 -40.34 -27.36
C LYS A 52 -1.21 -41.07 -28.61
N VAL A 53 -2.50 -41.34 -28.68
CA VAL A 53 -3.17 -42.06 -29.77
C VAL A 53 -4.45 -41.34 -30.20
N GLN A 54 -4.79 -41.42 -31.47
CA GLN A 54 -6.07 -40.88 -31.96
C GLN A 54 -7.13 -41.97 -31.90
N LEU A 55 -8.27 -41.68 -31.26
CA LEU A 55 -9.42 -42.58 -31.27
C LEU A 55 -10.19 -42.42 -32.58
N LEU A 56 -10.41 -43.54 -33.28
CA LEU A 56 -11.17 -43.59 -34.52
C LEU A 56 -12.57 -44.16 -34.29
N GLN A 57 -12.66 -45.34 -33.68
CA GLN A 57 -13.92 -46.04 -33.45
C GLN A 57 -13.86 -46.82 -32.14
N THR A 58 -14.99 -46.95 -31.45
CA THR A 58 -15.10 -47.83 -30.28
C THR A 58 -16.17 -48.87 -30.52
N ASN A 59 -15.80 -50.14 -30.39
CA ASN A 59 -16.73 -51.27 -30.42
C ASN A 59 -17.07 -51.64 -28.97
N LYS A 60 -18.29 -51.28 -28.54
CA LYS A 60 -18.77 -51.54 -27.17
C LYS A 60 -19.08 -53.02 -26.94
N ASP A 61 -19.45 -53.76 -27.99
CA ASP A 61 -19.84 -55.17 -27.90
C ASP A 61 -18.63 -56.06 -27.61
N THR A 62 -17.49 -55.74 -28.20
CA THR A 62 -16.25 -56.51 -28.02
C THR A 62 -15.29 -55.90 -26.99
N GLY A 63 -15.51 -54.65 -26.58
CA GLY A 63 -14.63 -53.93 -25.65
C GLY A 63 -13.29 -53.51 -26.26
N TYR A 64 -13.25 -53.31 -27.58
CA TYR A 64 -12.06 -52.84 -28.31
C TYR A 64 -12.30 -51.47 -28.93
N THR A 65 -11.26 -50.65 -28.92
CA THR A 65 -11.22 -49.33 -29.55
C THR A 65 -10.19 -49.34 -30.67
N GLN A 66 -10.61 -48.91 -31.86
CA GLN A 66 -9.72 -48.66 -32.97
C GLN A 66 -9.01 -47.33 -32.75
N ILE A 67 -7.68 -47.40 -32.76
CA ILE A 67 -6.80 -46.26 -32.56
C ILE A 67 -5.87 -46.09 -33.75
N ARG A 68 -5.37 -44.86 -33.92
CA ARG A 68 -4.20 -44.56 -34.75
C ARG A 68 -3.05 -44.10 -33.85
N ASP A 69 -1.95 -44.82 -33.95
CA ASP A 69 -0.70 -44.52 -33.25
C ASP A 69 0.03 -43.34 -33.92
N ALA A 70 0.98 -42.70 -33.21
CA ALA A 70 1.82 -41.62 -33.73
C ALA A 70 2.63 -42.02 -34.98
N ARG A 71 2.85 -43.32 -35.15
CA ARG A 71 3.49 -43.92 -36.35
C ARG A 71 2.55 -44.07 -37.55
N GLY A 72 1.31 -43.59 -37.46
CA GLY A 72 0.29 -43.69 -38.52
C GLY A 72 -0.37 -45.07 -38.66
N ARG A 73 -0.01 -46.03 -37.80
CA ARG A 73 -0.59 -47.40 -37.81
C ARG A 73 -1.99 -47.36 -37.23
N THR A 74 -2.94 -48.02 -37.89
CA THR A 74 -4.31 -48.17 -37.39
C THR A 74 -4.54 -49.59 -36.90
N GLY A 75 -5.12 -49.76 -35.72
CA GLY A 75 -5.45 -51.07 -35.18
C GLY A 75 -6.30 -51.00 -33.92
N TRP A 76 -6.68 -52.16 -33.40
CA TRP A 76 -7.62 -52.30 -32.29
C TRP A 76 -6.89 -52.62 -30.99
N VAL A 77 -7.17 -51.86 -29.93
CA VAL A 77 -6.66 -52.09 -28.57
C VAL A 77 -7.83 -52.22 -27.60
N GLN A 78 -7.62 -52.85 -26.45
CA GLN A 78 -8.70 -53.00 -25.47
C GLN A 78 -9.08 -51.63 -24.89
N SER A 79 -10.38 -51.32 -24.87
CA SER A 79 -10.88 -49.99 -24.50
C SER A 79 -10.50 -49.58 -23.07
N LYS A 80 -10.33 -50.54 -22.14
CA LYS A 80 -9.89 -50.28 -20.76
C LYS A 80 -8.50 -49.62 -20.67
N PHE A 81 -7.67 -49.78 -21.69
CA PHE A 81 -6.35 -49.16 -21.73
C PHE A 81 -6.35 -47.82 -22.46
N VAL A 82 -7.48 -47.37 -23.03
CA VAL A 82 -7.59 -46.07 -23.71
C VAL A 82 -8.24 -45.06 -22.76
N THR A 83 -7.43 -44.17 -22.21
CA THR A 83 -7.85 -43.12 -21.28
C THR A 83 -7.83 -41.73 -21.92
N ASN A 84 -8.56 -40.79 -21.33
CA ASN A 84 -8.50 -39.36 -21.70
C ASN A 84 -7.41 -38.61 -20.94
N GLN A 85 -6.81 -39.24 -19.92
CA GLN A 85 -5.83 -38.60 -19.06
C GLN A 85 -4.42 -38.78 -19.63
N GLU A 86 -3.64 -37.71 -19.65
CA GLU A 86 -2.23 -37.78 -20.03
C GLU A 86 -1.45 -38.68 -19.08
N SER A 87 -0.41 -39.35 -19.60
CA SER A 87 0.49 -40.22 -18.85
C SER A 87 1.11 -39.53 -17.64
N MET A 88 1.22 -40.27 -16.52
CA MET A 88 1.95 -39.85 -15.33
C MET A 88 3.41 -39.51 -15.62
N ALA A 89 4.05 -40.19 -16.58
CA ALA A 89 5.43 -39.89 -16.99
C ALA A 89 5.60 -38.45 -17.50
N ILE A 90 4.55 -37.88 -18.09
CA ILE A 90 4.53 -36.48 -18.56
C ILE A 90 4.02 -35.54 -17.46
N ARG A 91 3.02 -35.97 -16.69
CA ARG A 91 2.40 -35.14 -15.65
C ARG A 91 3.32 -34.89 -14.47
N LEU A 92 4.04 -35.92 -14.00
CA LEU A 92 4.87 -35.86 -12.79
C LEU A 92 5.96 -34.79 -12.87
N PRO A 93 6.81 -34.72 -13.92
CA PRO A 93 7.85 -33.69 -14.00
C PRO A 93 7.27 -32.28 -14.11
N ARG A 94 6.11 -32.11 -14.74
CA ARG A 94 5.41 -30.82 -14.79
C ARG A 94 4.92 -30.40 -13.40
N VAL A 95 4.26 -31.31 -12.68
CA VAL A 95 3.75 -31.04 -11.33
C VAL A 95 4.90 -30.78 -10.36
N GLU A 96 6.01 -31.52 -10.44
CA GLU A 96 7.20 -31.27 -9.62
C GLU A 96 7.81 -29.89 -9.90
N LYS A 97 7.86 -29.47 -11.17
CA LYS A 97 8.31 -28.13 -11.56
C LYS A 97 7.38 -27.05 -11.01
N GLU A 98 6.07 -27.20 -11.16
CA GLU A 98 5.08 -26.26 -10.62
C GLU A 98 5.18 -26.19 -9.09
N LEU A 99 5.34 -27.31 -8.40
CA LEU A 99 5.49 -27.37 -6.95
C LEU A 99 6.75 -26.64 -6.50
N LYS A 100 7.87 -26.83 -7.21
CA LYS A 100 9.12 -26.11 -6.94
C LYS A 100 8.94 -24.60 -7.13
N GLU A 101 8.34 -24.18 -8.24
CA GLU A 101 8.10 -22.77 -8.55
C GLU A 101 7.18 -22.11 -7.51
N VAL A 102 6.07 -22.77 -7.15
CA VAL A 102 5.13 -22.28 -6.13
C VAL A 102 5.80 -22.20 -4.76
N LYS A 103 6.63 -23.17 -4.39
CA LYS A 103 7.40 -23.11 -3.14
C LYS A 103 8.38 -21.93 -3.12
N GLU A 104 9.06 -21.67 -4.24
CA GLU A 104 9.98 -20.55 -4.38
C GLU A 104 9.25 -19.20 -4.30
N GLN A 105 8.12 -19.07 -5.00
CA GLN A 105 7.26 -17.89 -4.91
C GLN A 105 6.74 -17.66 -3.49
N LEU A 106 6.34 -18.72 -2.79
CA LEU A 106 5.89 -18.61 -1.40
C LEU A 106 7.02 -18.19 -0.46
N ALA A 107 8.23 -18.71 -0.64
CA ALA A 107 9.40 -18.32 0.14
C ALA A 107 9.73 -16.83 -0.07
N ASN A 108 9.75 -16.37 -1.32
CA ASN A 108 9.98 -14.97 -1.68
C ASN A 108 8.89 -14.05 -1.13
N ALA A 109 7.61 -14.45 -1.24
CA ALA A 109 6.49 -13.68 -0.71
C ALA A 109 6.54 -13.54 0.81
N ARG A 110 6.91 -14.62 1.52
CA ARG A 110 7.10 -14.59 2.98
C ARG A 110 8.26 -13.67 3.36
N GLN A 111 9.41 -13.80 2.71
CA GLN A 111 10.56 -12.95 2.97
C GLN A 111 10.24 -11.47 2.75
N ASN A 112 9.57 -11.13 1.64
CA ASN A 112 9.15 -9.76 1.36
C ASN A 112 8.20 -9.23 2.44
N SER A 113 7.18 -10.01 2.82
CA SER A 113 6.25 -9.62 3.88
C SER A 113 6.93 -9.42 5.23
N ASP A 114 7.91 -10.27 5.59
CA ASP A 114 8.66 -10.14 6.83
C ASP A 114 9.56 -8.90 6.83
N THR A 115 10.22 -8.59 5.71
CA THR A 115 11.00 -7.35 5.57
C THR A 115 10.13 -6.10 5.63
N GLU A 116 8.96 -6.12 5.00
CA GLU A 116 8.02 -5.01 5.02
C GLU A 116 7.47 -4.77 6.43
N LYS A 117 7.09 -5.84 7.14
CA LYS A 117 6.67 -5.76 8.55
C LYS A 117 7.78 -5.21 9.45
N ALA A 118 9.02 -5.68 9.29
CA ALA A 118 10.14 -5.17 10.06
C ALA A 118 10.38 -3.66 9.81
N GLY A 119 10.27 -3.23 8.54
CA GLY A 119 10.35 -1.82 8.16
C GLY A 119 9.21 -0.97 8.74
N LEU A 120 7.98 -1.50 8.73
CA LEU A 120 6.81 -0.85 9.32
C LEU A 120 6.93 -0.71 10.84
N VAL A 121 7.38 -1.75 11.54
CA VAL A 121 7.61 -1.72 12.99
C VAL A 121 8.66 -0.66 13.34
N THR A 122 9.77 -0.60 12.58
CA THR A 122 10.82 0.41 12.77
C THR A 122 10.28 1.83 12.52
N SER A 123 9.45 1.99 11.50
CA SER A 123 8.82 3.28 11.17
C SER A 123 7.81 3.72 12.23
N LEU A 124 7.03 2.79 12.78
CA LEU A 124 6.09 3.05 13.88
C LEU A 124 6.84 3.47 15.14
N GLU A 125 7.91 2.76 15.49
CA GLU A 125 8.75 3.11 16.64
C GLU A 125 9.34 4.52 16.49
N THR A 126 9.89 4.83 15.31
CA THR A 126 10.43 6.17 15.01
C THR A 126 9.34 7.25 15.12
N ARG A 127 8.15 7.00 14.60
CA ARG A 127 7.01 7.94 14.69
C ARG A 127 6.54 8.14 16.12
N ASN A 128 6.48 7.08 16.92
CA ASN A 128 6.13 7.16 18.33
C ASN A 128 7.14 8.00 19.12
N GLN A 129 8.43 7.83 18.84
CA GLN A 129 9.49 8.67 19.43
C GLN A 129 9.33 10.14 19.01
N GLN A 130 9.07 10.41 17.73
CA GLN A 130 8.81 11.77 17.26
C GLN A 130 7.60 12.42 17.91
N ILE A 131 6.51 11.66 18.11
CA ILE A 131 5.31 12.16 18.81
C ILE A 131 5.67 12.49 20.26
N SER A 132 6.38 11.61 20.96
CA SER A 132 6.80 11.88 22.34
C SER A 132 7.71 13.11 22.45
N ASP A 133 8.64 13.29 21.51
CA ASP A 133 9.52 14.47 21.48
C ASP A 133 8.76 15.76 21.16
N LEU A 134 7.77 15.70 20.27
CA LEU A 134 6.90 16.83 19.96
C LEU A 134 6.03 17.20 21.16
N GLU A 135 5.48 16.23 21.87
CA GLU A 135 4.71 16.45 23.10
C GLU A 135 5.57 17.12 24.18
N LYS A 136 6.82 16.66 24.38
CA LYS A 136 7.76 17.29 25.32
C LYS A 136 8.08 18.72 24.93
N LYS A 137 8.41 18.97 23.66
CA LYS A 137 8.69 20.33 23.16
C LYS A 137 7.49 21.25 23.30
N TYR A 138 6.28 20.74 23.05
CA TYR A 138 5.06 21.51 23.23
C TYR A 138 4.83 21.90 24.69
N SER A 139 5.03 20.96 25.63
CA SER A 139 4.98 21.24 27.06
C SER A 139 6.01 22.29 27.47
N GLU A 140 7.26 22.15 27.04
CA GLU A 140 8.34 23.07 27.37
C GLU A 140 8.08 24.48 26.83
N ILE A 141 7.64 24.60 25.58
CA ILE A 141 7.29 25.89 24.97
C ILE A 141 6.10 26.52 25.68
N SER A 142 5.09 25.73 26.07
CA SER A 142 3.94 26.22 26.84
C SER A 142 4.36 26.76 28.21
N ASP A 143 5.26 26.07 28.90
CA ASP A 143 5.81 26.52 30.19
C ASP A 143 6.64 27.80 30.02
N GLN A 144 7.47 27.87 28.98
CA GLN A 144 8.23 29.07 28.64
C GLN A 144 7.32 30.25 28.33
N LEU A 145 6.27 30.05 27.53
CA LEU A 145 5.29 31.10 27.21
C LEU A 145 4.66 31.66 28.50
N THR A 146 4.24 30.76 29.40
CA THR A 146 3.66 31.13 30.70
C THR A 146 4.66 31.92 31.54
N SER A 147 5.92 31.47 31.59
CA SER A 147 6.97 32.16 32.34
C SER A 147 7.24 33.57 31.81
N VAL A 148 7.34 33.74 30.49
CA VAL A 148 7.57 35.02 29.83
C VAL A 148 6.38 35.97 29.99
N GLU A 149 5.15 35.45 29.98
CA GLU A 149 3.96 36.23 30.28
C GLU A 149 3.96 36.71 31.74
N THR A 150 4.33 35.85 32.69
CA THR A 150 4.44 36.23 34.11
C THR A 150 5.55 37.26 34.34
N GLU A 151 6.71 37.09 33.71
CA GLU A 151 7.82 38.05 33.80
C GLU A 151 7.44 39.40 33.17
N ASN A 152 6.77 39.40 32.03
CA ASN A 152 6.24 40.65 31.43
C ASN A 152 5.24 41.34 32.37
N ARG A 153 4.34 40.59 33.02
CA ARG A 153 3.38 41.15 33.97
C ARG A 153 4.08 41.74 35.18
N GLU A 154 5.08 41.06 35.72
CA GLU A 154 5.88 41.52 36.85
C GLU A 154 6.68 42.78 36.50
N LEU A 155 7.37 42.78 35.35
CA LEU A 155 8.12 43.94 34.86
C LEU A 155 7.22 45.15 34.65
N ARG A 156 6.02 44.96 34.08
CA ARG A 156 5.02 46.04 33.94
C ARG A 156 4.58 46.58 35.30
N ALA A 157 4.31 45.72 36.27
CA ALA A 157 3.95 46.15 37.62
C ALA A 157 5.09 46.94 38.29
N LYS A 158 6.34 46.47 38.19
CA LYS A 158 7.52 47.19 38.69
C LYS A 158 7.69 48.56 38.04
N LEU A 159 7.45 48.65 36.73
CA LEU A 159 7.57 49.88 35.97
C LEU A 159 6.48 50.89 36.38
N ASP A 160 5.27 50.42 36.67
CA ASP A 160 4.18 51.24 37.19
C ASP A 160 4.49 51.75 38.60
N THR A 161 4.93 50.88 39.51
CA THR A 161 5.33 51.28 40.87
C THR A 161 6.51 52.27 40.85
N GLN A 162 7.50 52.07 39.97
CA GLN A 162 8.61 53.02 39.83
C GLN A 162 8.15 54.38 39.30
N LYS A 163 7.19 54.40 38.37
CA LYS A 163 6.60 55.64 37.88
C LYS A 163 5.85 56.36 38.99
N ASP A 164 5.03 55.65 39.76
CA ASP A 164 4.28 56.22 40.87
C ASP A 164 5.20 56.77 41.98
N ASP A 165 6.23 56.02 42.37
CA ASP A 165 7.24 56.47 43.33
C ASP A 165 7.99 57.71 42.83
N MET A 166 8.35 57.72 41.55
CA MET A 166 9.03 58.86 40.92
C MET A 166 8.10 60.08 40.85
N LEU A 167 6.82 59.90 40.52
CA LEU A 167 5.81 60.94 40.53
C LEU A 167 5.59 61.52 41.94
N LEU A 168 5.46 60.67 42.95
CA LEU A 168 5.36 61.07 44.36
C LEU A 168 6.58 61.87 44.81
N LYS A 169 7.79 61.44 44.43
CA LYS A 169 9.03 62.15 44.74
C LYS A 169 9.08 63.54 44.09
N TYR A 170 8.72 63.67 42.81
CA TYR A 170 8.70 64.98 42.15
C TYR A 170 7.56 65.88 42.66
N PHE A 171 6.39 65.31 42.95
CA PHE A 171 5.26 66.03 43.52
C PHE A 171 5.58 66.59 44.90
N THR A 172 6.21 65.80 45.79
CA THR A 172 6.61 66.25 47.13
C THR A 172 7.64 67.37 47.08
N TYR A 173 8.64 67.30 46.19
CA TYR A 173 9.58 68.40 45.98
C TYR A 173 8.89 69.66 45.42
N GLY A 174 8.03 69.51 44.41
CA GLY A 174 7.28 70.63 43.82
C GLY A 174 6.35 71.32 44.83
N GLY A 175 5.59 70.54 45.61
CA GLY A 175 4.72 71.05 46.67
C GLY A 175 5.48 71.75 47.80
N GLY A 176 6.63 71.21 48.20
CA GLY A 176 7.50 71.85 49.20
C GLY A 176 8.04 73.20 48.74
N VAL A 177 8.52 73.30 47.50
CA VAL A 177 9.01 74.56 46.92
C VAL A 177 7.88 75.58 46.76
N ALA A 178 6.71 75.15 46.26
CA ALA A 178 5.54 76.03 46.12
C ALA A 178 5.04 76.54 47.49
N GLY A 179 5.01 75.70 48.51
CA GLY A 179 4.62 76.07 49.87
C GLY A 179 5.58 77.10 50.49
N LEU A 180 6.90 76.87 50.37
CA LEU A 180 7.90 77.84 50.81
C LEU A 180 7.79 79.15 50.02
N GLY A 181 7.64 79.08 48.69
CA GLY A 181 7.47 80.25 47.84
C GLY A 181 6.24 81.09 48.22
N LEU A 182 5.13 80.46 48.57
CA LEU A 182 3.92 81.14 49.05
C LEU A 182 4.13 81.78 50.42
N LEU A 183 4.75 81.07 51.36
CA LEU A 183 5.08 81.63 52.68
C LEU A 183 5.99 82.85 52.56
N PHE A 184 7.08 82.75 51.79
CA PHE A 184 7.96 83.88 51.52
C PHE A 184 7.23 85.01 50.78
N GLY A 185 6.40 84.69 49.78
CA GLY A 185 5.63 85.69 49.04
C GLY A 185 4.60 86.45 49.89
N LEU A 186 4.04 85.82 50.93
CA LEU A 186 3.11 86.46 51.87
C LEU A 186 3.85 87.27 52.95
N VAL A 187 4.99 86.78 53.42
CA VAL A 187 5.76 87.38 54.53
C VAL A 187 6.66 88.52 54.07
N LEU A 188 7.31 88.43 52.90
CA LEU A 188 8.19 89.48 52.36
C LEU A 188 7.52 90.87 52.28
N PRO A 189 6.28 91.01 51.75
CA PRO A 189 5.60 92.31 51.66
C PRO A 189 5.37 92.97 53.02
N HIS A 190 5.32 92.19 54.10
CA HIS A 190 5.04 92.68 55.45
C HIS A 190 6.31 93.12 56.20
N LEU A 191 7.48 92.57 55.85
CA LEU A 191 8.76 92.91 56.46
C LEU A 191 9.54 93.98 55.69
N ILE A 192 9.25 94.20 54.41
CA ILE A 192 9.94 95.23 53.61
C ILE A 192 9.26 96.59 53.86
N PRO A 193 9.94 97.57 54.51
CA PRO A 193 9.35 98.86 54.79
C PRO A 193 9.03 99.59 53.49
N ARG A 194 7.75 99.95 53.34
CA ARG A 194 7.21 100.69 52.21
C ARG A 194 7.95 102.04 52.11
N ARG A 195 8.79 102.22 51.08
CA ARG A 195 9.40 103.53 50.79
C ARG A 195 8.28 104.54 50.57
N LYS A 196 8.21 105.55 51.43
CA LYS A 196 7.34 106.71 51.26
C LYS A 196 7.69 107.37 49.93
N LYS A 197 6.76 107.40 48.97
CA LYS A 197 6.85 108.33 47.85
C LYS A 197 6.52 109.71 48.41
N SER A 198 7.50 110.59 48.44
CA SER A 198 7.29 112.02 48.71
C SER A 198 6.54 112.65 47.55
N PRO A 199 5.57 113.55 47.80
CA PRO A 199 5.04 114.40 46.75
C PRO A 199 6.04 115.54 46.50
N ALA A 200 6.56 115.60 45.28
CA ALA A 200 7.20 116.78 44.71
C ALA A 200 6.68 116.82 43.26
N GLY A 201 6.02 117.85 42.74
CA GLY A 201 6.11 119.27 43.03
C GLY A 201 6.20 119.94 41.65
N TRP A 202 5.11 120.60 41.24
CA TRP A 202 4.97 121.66 40.23
C TRP A 202 5.95 121.71 39.04
N ALA A 203 5.42 121.44 37.84
CA ALA A 203 5.56 122.23 36.61
C ALA A 203 4.41 121.87 35.66
#